data_AF-A0A2S0K703-F1
#
_entry.id   AF-A0A2S0K703-F1
#
_cell.length_a   1.000
_cell.length_b   1.000
_cell.length_c   1.000
_cell.angle_alpha   90.00
_cell.angle_beta   90.00
_cell.angle_gamma   90.00
#
_symmetry.space_group_name_H-M   'P 1'
#
loop_
_entity.id
_entity.type
_entity.pdbx_description
1 polymer ?
#
loop_
_entity_poly.entity_id
_entity_poly.type
_entity_poly.pdbx_seq_one_letter_code
_entity_poly.pdbx_strand_id
1 'polypeptide(L)'
;MRYIELEEKKPKHSFDIFSTDHKNYKDAGVILTKDIVVVDFDTRSEAAEYIYSVYPSLRVETSRGFHLWYKRPKAEGMTTPIKNYTDKTTVAGLKVDYKTGTRSQATIKQNGKLRPMENAHYLEDVSTLPELPLLLYPSKLKHNLLGIKEGQGRNSAIYSHLLTTLEQYGTDMIDNETLQVLATFINTKVFAEAMDDDELNNTIKSVLDKKPAPSSQQWLNPKDMVMTSEVLAKRLDLHYYNNQIYFKQLDRYITDSNKLLREIDKHIKLKPAQHKQLIELFKIKSNVVEDNDFVIQLPNGVIIDDGEPIIIDAGFTPYFLDVQYDEDAYDEHVDQFLDFFTCNRKDLRIVIEEMFGHILMTKGFPHKVFFYKSEKGNNGKSTLLKMLTAFTNGLETNVPLDKFDDDTAVYGMSGKLMNIADDIDASYLDKSANFKTLASGDPVMLRPIYSVPITIRSKATLIFTCNKMPQFKDKSGGIGRRLVVIPCDAEVKVIDENLDEKLSSDTAKSYILKLALEGIKRIRKNGNKLSNSDTIEQQTIEYFIQSDSALSFLYQYSDEIDGKRTRDVYAMYVAYCEDEGHKPAGNTEFGRRMKKEGWESKVVKVMGNSVRVYKKVTDEVTG
;
A
#
# COMPACT_ATOMS: atom_id res chain seq x y z
N MET A 1 -30.60 4.40 -11.74
CA MET A 1 -29.36 5.18 -11.51
C MET A 1 -29.26 5.63 -10.07
N ARG A 2 -28.04 5.78 -9.53
CA ARG A 2 -27.78 6.36 -8.20
C ARG A 2 -27.14 7.74 -8.36
N TYR A 3 -27.66 8.73 -7.66
CA TYR A 3 -27.20 10.11 -7.70
C TYR A 3 -26.66 10.55 -6.33
N ILE A 4 -25.65 11.41 -6.34
CA ILE A 4 -25.00 11.96 -5.14
C ILE A 4 -25.06 13.49 -5.15
N GLU A 5 -25.28 14.10 -3.98
CA GLU A 5 -25.22 15.56 -3.81
C GLU A 5 -23.77 16.04 -3.94
N LEU A 6 -23.57 17.14 -4.66
CA LEU A 6 -22.25 17.75 -4.84
C LEU A 6 -22.14 19.11 -4.15
N GLU A 7 -20.97 19.36 -3.56
CA GLU A 7 -20.52 20.68 -3.10
C GLU A 7 -19.22 21.00 -3.85
N GLU A 8 -19.19 22.09 -4.60
CA GLU A 8 -18.02 22.50 -5.42
C GLU A 8 -17.46 21.37 -6.33
N LYS A 9 -18.35 20.58 -6.95
CA LYS A 9 -18.05 19.40 -7.81
C LYS A 9 -17.49 18.17 -7.05
N LYS A 10 -17.41 18.20 -5.73
CA LYS A 10 -17.01 17.06 -4.89
C LYS A 10 -18.24 16.44 -4.22
N PRO A 11 -18.24 15.12 -3.95
CA PRO A 11 -19.27 14.49 -3.14
C PRO A 11 -19.39 15.17 -1.77
N LYS A 12 -20.60 15.59 -1.39
CA LYS A 12 -20.86 16.24 -0.09
C LYS A 12 -20.86 15.24 1.08
N HIS A 13 -21.11 13.97 0.78
CA HIS A 13 -21.23 12.88 1.76
C HIS A 13 -20.72 11.56 1.18
N SER A 14 -20.78 10.48 1.98
CA SER A 14 -20.43 9.12 1.52
C SER A 14 -21.24 8.72 0.27
N PHE A 15 -20.64 7.87 -0.57
CA PHE A 15 -21.27 7.25 -1.74
C PHE A 15 -22.41 6.28 -1.38
N ASP A 16 -22.49 5.88 -0.11
CA ASP A 16 -23.60 5.06 0.43
C ASP A 16 -24.88 5.86 0.63
N ILE A 17 -24.76 7.18 0.74
CA ILE A 17 -25.90 8.10 0.78
C ILE A 17 -26.13 8.56 -0.67
N PHE A 18 -27.29 8.20 -1.23
CA PHE A 18 -27.62 8.51 -2.62
C PHE A 18 -29.12 8.68 -2.79
N SER A 19 -29.51 9.31 -3.89
CA SER A 19 -30.89 9.37 -4.36
C SER A 19 -31.06 8.59 -5.66
N THR A 20 -32.26 8.10 -5.94
CA THR A 20 -32.62 7.54 -7.24
C THR A 20 -33.11 8.61 -8.23
N ASP A 21 -33.28 9.86 -7.78
CA ASP A 21 -33.62 11.00 -8.64
C ASP A 21 -32.73 12.22 -8.33
N HIS A 22 -31.99 12.67 -9.33
CA HIS A 22 -31.16 13.86 -9.31
C HIS A 22 -31.91 15.18 -8.98
N LYS A 23 -33.24 15.23 -9.14
CA LYS A 23 -34.06 16.41 -8.78
C LYS A 23 -33.99 16.75 -7.30
N ASN A 24 -33.69 15.77 -6.45
CA ASN A 24 -33.56 15.94 -5.01
C ASN A 24 -32.30 16.72 -4.60
N TYR A 25 -31.36 16.93 -5.52
CA TYR A 25 -30.13 17.68 -5.26
C TYR A 25 -30.05 18.92 -6.11
N LYS A 26 -29.53 20.01 -5.52
CA LYS A 26 -29.21 21.24 -6.26
C LYS A 26 -28.15 20.94 -7.31
N ASP A 27 -27.02 20.37 -6.87
CA ASP A 27 -25.93 19.89 -7.72
C ASP A 27 -25.77 18.39 -7.54
N ALA A 28 -25.60 17.67 -8.65
CA ALA A 28 -25.74 16.22 -8.67
C ALA A 28 -24.70 15.56 -9.58
N GLY A 29 -24.14 14.46 -9.07
CA GLY A 29 -23.34 13.49 -9.81
C GLY A 29 -24.07 12.17 -9.93
N VAL A 30 -23.82 11.44 -11.01
CA VAL A 30 -24.20 10.03 -11.13
C VAL A 30 -23.07 9.19 -10.54
N ILE A 31 -23.39 8.32 -9.60
CA ILE A 31 -22.48 7.31 -9.05
C ILE A 31 -22.29 6.23 -10.12
N LEU A 32 -21.05 5.97 -10.51
CA LEU A 32 -20.73 5.03 -11.57
C LEU A 32 -20.80 3.58 -11.08
N THR A 33 -20.95 2.63 -12.01
CA THR A 33 -20.85 1.19 -11.70
C THR A 33 -19.49 0.65 -12.15
N LYS A 34 -19.20 -0.63 -11.88
CA LYS A 34 -17.96 -1.29 -12.34
C LYS A 34 -17.93 -1.48 -13.87
N ASP A 35 -19.09 -1.43 -14.51
CA ASP A 35 -19.29 -1.70 -15.94
C ASP A 35 -19.32 -0.43 -16.80
N ILE A 36 -19.20 0.76 -16.18
CA ILE A 36 -19.27 2.05 -16.88
C ILE A 36 -17.95 2.78 -16.70
N VAL A 37 -17.43 3.29 -17.80
CA VAL A 37 -16.29 4.18 -17.83
C VAL A 37 -16.69 5.51 -18.44
N VAL A 38 -16.29 6.60 -17.79
CA VAL A 38 -16.44 7.96 -18.29
C VAL A 38 -15.07 8.47 -18.69
N VAL A 39 -14.94 8.89 -19.94
CA VAL A 39 -13.75 9.51 -20.52
C VAL A 39 -13.99 11.02 -20.57
N ASP A 40 -13.21 11.75 -19.77
CA ASP A 40 -13.35 13.19 -19.58
C ASP A 40 -12.25 13.91 -20.38
N PHE A 41 -12.69 14.65 -21.41
CA PHE A 41 -11.84 15.51 -22.20
C PHE A 41 -11.81 16.90 -21.58
N ASP A 42 -10.67 17.25 -20.99
CA ASP A 42 -10.46 18.53 -20.32
C ASP A 42 -10.47 19.73 -21.28
N THR A 43 -10.15 19.50 -22.57
CA THR A 43 -10.15 20.50 -23.64
C THR A 43 -10.76 19.93 -24.91
N ARG A 44 -11.44 20.78 -25.68
CA ARG A 44 -11.96 20.42 -27.00
C ARG A 44 -10.84 20.35 -28.04
N SER A 45 -10.86 19.32 -28.88
CA SER A 45 -9.96 19.17 -30.02
C SER A 45 -10.72 18.56 -31.19
N GLU A 46 -10.24 18.77 -32.41
CA GLU A 46 -10.83 18.17 -33.62
C GLU A 46 -10.83 16.64 -33.52
N ALA A 47 -9.76 16.04 -33.00
CA ALA A 47 -9.69 14.60 -32.76
C ALA A 47 -10.78 14.09 -31.81
N ALA A 48 -11.02 14.78 -30.68
CA ALA A 48 -12.02 14.37 -29.71
C ALA A 48 -13.44 14.46 -30.29
N GLU A 49 -13.72 15.54 -31.04
CA GLU A 49 -15.01 15.71 -31.73
C GLU A 49 -15.22 14.66 -32.83
N TYR A 50 -14.16 14.32 -33.57
CA TYR A 50 -14.21 13.25 -34.57
C TYR A 50 -14.49 11.88 -33.93
N ILE A 51 -13.82 11.54 -32.84
CA ILE A 51 -14.06 10.28 -32.11
C ILE A 51 -15.52 10.20 -31.68
N TYR A 52 -16.10 11.27 -31.14
CA TYR A 52 -17.51 11.30 -30.79
C TYR A 52 -18.42 11.09 -32.00
N SER A 53 -18.10 11.69 -33.15
CA SER A 53 -18.91 11.54 -34.37
C SER A 53 -18.94 10.11 -34.92
N VAL A 54 -17.83 9.37 -34.77
CA VAL A 54 -17.72 7.98 -35.24
C VAL A 54 -18.24 6.98 -34.21
N TYR A 55 -18.02 7.27 -32.91
CA TYR A 55 -18.43 6.42 -31.79
C TYR A 55 -19.37 7.19 -30.85
N PRO A 56 -20.57 7.55 -31.32
CA PRO A 56 -21.51 8.35 -30.54
C PRO A 56 -21.91 7.58 -29.28
N SER A 57 -21.95 8.30 -28.16
CA SER A 57 -22.42 7.80 -26.89
C SER A 57 -23.08 8.93 -26.09
N LEU A 58 -23.37 8.72 -24.81
CA LEU A 58 -23.78 9.81 -23.93
C LEU A 58 -22.64 10.81 -23.78
N ARG A 59 -22.89 12.03 -24.27
CA ARG A 59 -21.99 13.17 -24.13
C ARG A 59 -22.58 14.14 -23.12
N VAL A 60 -21.78 14.53 -22.13
CA VAL A 60 -22.17 15.52 -21.12
C VAL A 60 -21.21 16.70 -21.19
N GLU A 61 -21.73 17.88 -21.49
CA GLU A 61 -20.92 19.08 -21.68
C GLU A 61 -20.33 19.61 -20.36
N THR A 62 -19.06 20.02 -20.41
CA THR A 62 -18.38 20.67 -19.28
C THR A 62 -18.00 22.11 -19.62
N SER A 63 -17.40 22.83 -18.67
CA SER A 63 -16.98 24.22 -18.90
C SER A 63 -15.84 24.37 -19.92
N ARG A 64 -15.04 23.32 -20.15
CA ARG A 64 -13.84 23.37 -21.01
C ARG A 64 -13.82 22.29 -22.10
N GLY A 65 -14.56 21.21 -21.92
CA GLY A 65 -14.65 20.08 -22.85
C GLY A 65 -15.91 19.29 -22.59
N PHE A 66 -15.83 17.96 -22.55
CA PHE A 66 -16.99 17.10 -22.42
C PHE A 66 -16.63 15.72 -21.86
N HIS A 67 -17.60 15.06 -21.25
CA HIS A 67 -17.50 13.66 -20.86
C HIS A 67 -18.15 12.78 -21.92
N LEU A 68 -17.51 11.66 -22.28
CA LEU A 68 -18.12 10.56 -23.03
C LEU A 68 -18.24 9.34 -22.13
N TRP A 69 -19.42 8.72 -22.11
CA TRP A 69 -19.68 7.54 -21.28
C TRP A 69 -19.68 6.30 -22.13
N TYR A 70 -19.13 5.19 -21.65
CA TYR A 70 -19.14 3.93 -22.37
C TYR A 70 -19.32 2.77 -21.42
N LYS A 71 -19.80 1.66 -21.95
CA LYS A 71 -19.71 0.36 -21.29
C LYS A 71 -18.25 -0.11 -21.33
N ARG A 72 -17.78 -0.65 -20.21
CA ARG A 72 -16.43 -1.17 -20.08
C ARG A 72 -16.29 -2.47 -20.89
N PRO A 73 -15.24 -2.61 -21.72
CA PRO A 73 -14.97 -3.84 -22.46
C PRO A 73 -14.53 -4.97 -21.53
N LYS A 74 -14.71 -6.22 -21.97
CA LYS A 74 -14.22 -7.40 -21.25
C LYS A 74 -12.68 -7.41 -21.27
N ALA A 75 -12.05 -7.72 -20.14
CA ALA A 75 -10.62 -7.54 -19.91
C ALA A 75 -9.71 -8.61 -20.55
N GLU A 76 -10.25 -9.54 -21.33
CA GLU A 76 -9.47 -10.63 -21.93
C GLU A 76 -8.39 -10.07 -22.86
N GLY A 77 -7.11 -10.29 -22.51
CA GLY A 77 -5.95 -9.85 -23.31
C GLY A 77 -5.47 -8.42 -23.07
N MET A 78 -6.11 -7.62 -22.20
CA MET A 78 -5.68 -6.23 -21.92
C MET A 78 -4.58 -6.17 -20.85
N THR A 79 -3.38 -5.71 -21.20
CA THR A 79 -2.27 -5.56 -20.23
C THR A 79 -2.28 -4.24 -19.44
N THR A 80 -3.17 -3.30 -19.76
CA THR A 80 -3.40 -2.07 -18.99
C THR A 80 -4.86 -2.00 -18.55
N PRO A 81 -5.16 -2.01 -17.24
CA PRO A 81 -6.52 -2.00 -16.76
C PRO A 81 -7.18 -0.62 -17.00
N ILE A 82 -8.47 -0.62 -17.33
CA ILE A 82 -9.31 0.56 -17.28
C ILE A 82 -9.70 0.81 -15.81
N LYS A 83 -9.14 1.85 -15.21
CA LYS A 83 -9.42 2.29 -13.83
C LYS A 83 -9.51 3.82 -13.79
N ASN A 84 -9.71 4.39 -12.61
CA ASN A 84 -9.64 5.84 -12.46
C ASN A 84 -8.23 6.32 -12.79
N TYR A 85 -8.09 7.22 -13.76
CA TYR A 85 -6.83 7.81 -14.17
C TYR A 85 -6.98 9.32 -14.31
N THR A 86 -5.88 10.03 -14.09
CA THR A 86 -5.75 11.46 -14.41
C THR A 86 -4.67 11.63 -15.47
N ASP A 87 -4.91 12.49 -16.46
CA ASP A 87 -3.99 12.86 -17.53
C ASP A 87 -3.42 11.65 -18.30
N LYS A 88 -4.27 10.68 -18.62
CA LYS A 88 -3.88 9.42 -19.26
C LYS A 88 -3.94 9.54 -20.77
N THR A 89 -2.85 9.17 -21.44
CA THR A 89 -2.81 9.08 -22.91
C THR A 89 -3.64 7.89 -23.38
N THR A 90 -4.50 8.09 -24.38
CA THR A 90 -5.27 7.04 -25.05
C THR A 90 -4.49 6.41 -26.21
N VAL A 91 -4.99 5.31 -26.76
CA VAL A 91 -4.48 4.72 -28.01
C VAL A 91 -4.56 5.71 -29.17
N ALA A 92 -5.57 6.57 -29.20
CA ALA A 92 -5.66 7.68 -30.14
C ALA A 92 -4.63 8.81 -29.88
N GLY A 93 -3.80 8.74 -28.85
CA GLY A 93 -2.77 9.75 -28.57
C GLY A 93 -3.28 11.02 -27.88
N LEU A 94 -4.52 11.00 -27.38
CA LEU A 94 -5.15 12.11 -26.65
C LEU A 94 -4.99 11.94 -25.15
N LYS A 95 -4.93 13.04 -24.39
CA LYS A 95 -4.93 13.01 -22.92
C LYS A 95 -6.33 13.18 -22.38
N VAL A 96 -6.72 12.27 -21.49
CA VAL A 96 -8.06 12.23 -20.89
C VAL A 96 -8.01 11.77 -19.43
N ASP A 97 -9.04 12.12 -18.69
CA ASP A 97 -9.31 11.58 -17.36
C ASP A 97 -10.30 10.41 -17.46
N TYR A 98 -10.06 9.33 -16.72
CA TYR A 98 -10.97 8.19 -16.66
C TYR A 98 -11.65 8.16 -15.30
N LYS A 99 -12.98 8.00 -15.28
CA LYS A 99 -13.79 7.80 -14.08
C LYS A 99 -14.59 6.50 -14.19
N THR A 100 -14.48 5.61 -13.22
CA THR A 100 -15.15 4.29 -13.21
C THR A 100 -15.29 3.75 -11.78
N GLY A 101 -16.27 2.87 -11.55
CA GLY A 101 -16.46 2.17 -10.27
C GLY A 101 -17.37 2.89 -9.26
N THR A 102 -17.80 2.14 -8.25
CA THR A 102 -18.86 2.54 -7.30
C THR A 102 -18.48 3.65 -6.33
N ARG A 103 -17.19 3.95 -6.18
CA ARG A 103 -16.66 5.08 -5.39
C ARG A 103 -16.25 6.27 -6.28
N SER A 104 -16.76 6.33 -7.51
CA SER A 104 -16.52 7.41 -8.45
C SER A 104 -17.85 8.00 -8.93
N GLN A 105 -17.84 9.29 -9.28
CA GLN A 105 -19.01 9.97 -9.83
C GLN A 105 -18.67 10.82 -11.04
N ALA A 106 -19.65 11.01 -11.91
CA ALA A 106 -19.57 11.97 -12.99
C ALA A 106 -20.70 13.01 -12.88
N THR A 107 -20.30 14.28 -12.87
CA THR A 107 -21.21 15.41 -12.64
C THR A 107 -22.15 15.60 -13.82
N ILE A 108 -23.45 15.66 -13.54
CA ILE A 108 -24.50 15.90 -14.53
C ILE A 108 -25.30 17.18 -14.27
N LYS A 109 -25.27 17.72 -13.03
CA LYS A 109 -26.00 18.92 -12.62
C LYS A 109 -25.09 19.84 -11.81
N GLN A 110 -25.05 21.12 -12.17
CA GLN A 110 -24.20 22.11 -11.53
C GLN A 110 -24.90 23.48 -11.51
N ASN A 111 -24.75 24.23 -10.41
CA ASN A 111 -25.47 25.47 -10.14
C ASN A 111 -26.98 25.33 -10.30
N GLY A 112 -27.56 24.20 -9.88
CA GLY A 112 -28.99 23.93 -9.99
C GLY A 112 -29.48 23.52 -11.39
N LYS A 113 -28.62 23.50 -12.42
CA LYS A 113 -28.99 23.21 -13.81
C LYS A 113 -28.33 21.95 -14.31
N LEU A 114 -29.06 21.15 -15.10
CA LEU A 114 -28.48 20.03 -15.83
C LEU A 114 -27.48 20.56 -16.86
N ARG A 115 -26.36 19.86 -16.98
CA ARG A 115 -25.41 20.10 -18.07
C ARG A 115 -26.08 19.75 -19.40
N PRO A 116 -25.79 20.49 -20.49
CA PRO A 116 -26.23 20.07 -21.82
C PRO A 116 -25.72 18.66 -22.13
N MET A 117 -26.57 17.85 -22.74
CA MET A 117 -26.25 16.47 -23.07
C MET A 117 -26.71 16.12 -24.47
N GLU A 118 -25.91 15.34 -25.16
CA GLU A 118 -26.29 14.66 -26.39
C GLU A 118 -26.43 13.17 -26.09
N ASN A 119 -27.40 12.51 -26.74
CA ASN A 119 -27.78 11.13 -26.47
C ASN A 119 -28.20 10.87 -25.00
N ALA A 120 -28.95 11.79 -24.40
CA ALA A 120 -29.39 11.72 -23.00
C ALA A 120 -30.24 10.46 -22.68
N HIS A 121 -30.83 9.79 -23.67
CA HIS A 121 -31.59 8.54 -23.51
C HIS A 121 -30.75 7.43 -22.85
N TYR A 122 -29.42 7.43 -23.03
CA TYR A 122 -28.53 6.48 -22.35
C TYR A 122 -28.49 6.64 -20.82
N LEU A 123 -28.89 7.80 -20.26
CA LEU A 123 -29.01 7.94 -18.79
C LEU A 123 -30.21 7.18 -18.22
N GLU A 124 -31.24 6.93 -19.04
CA GLU A 124 -32.42 6.18 -18.64
C GLU A 124 -32.09 4.69 -18.50
N ASP A 125 -31.28 4.16 -19.42
CA ASP A 125 -30.76 2.80 -19.37
C ASP A 125 -29.29 2.72 -19.81
N VAL A 126 -28.38 2.80 -18.84
CA VAL A 126 -26.94 2.70 -19.10
C VAL A 126 -26.45 1.32 -19.52
N SER A 127 -27.27 0.28 -19.40
CA SER A 127 -26.89 -1.03 -19.93
C SER A 127 -26.81 -1.03 -21.46
N THR A 128 -27.48 -0.05 -22.11
CA THR A 128 -27.48 0.17 -23.56
C THR A 128 -26.32 1.02 -24.07
N LEU A 129 -25.45 1.53 -23.17
CA LEU A 129 -24.27 2.27 -23.59
C LEU A 129 -23.41 1.43 -24.55
N PRO A 130 -22.89 2.02 -25.64
CA PRO A 130 -21.95 1.35 -26.51
C PRO A 130 -20.67 1.01 -25.74
N GLU A 131 -19.96 -0.02 -26.20
CA GLU A 131 -18.66 -0.38 -25.65
C GLU A 131 -17.62 0.70 -25.95
N LEU A 132 -16.66 0.88 -25.03
CA LEU A 132 -15.55 1.82 -25.22
C LEU A 132 -14.81 1.48 -26.52
N PRO A 133 -14.62 2.44 -27.45
CA PRO A 133 -13.89 2.15 -28.68
C PRO A 133 -12.38 2.04 -28.40
N LEU A 134 -11.67 1.22 -29.20
CA LEU A 134 -10.22 1.01 -29.11
C LEU A 134 -9.43 2.33 -29.09
N LEU A 135 -9.85 3.34 -29.85
CA LEU A 135 -9.21 4.67 -29.86
C LEU A 135 -9.13 5.32 -28.46
N LEU A 136 -10.07 5.00 -27.58
CA LEU A 136 -10.14 5.53 -26.21
C LEU A 136 -9.59 4.55 -25.16
N TYR A 137 -8.95 3.48 -25.58
CA TYR A 137 -8.27 2.58 -24.65
C TYR A 137 -7.02 3.26 -24.05
N PRO A 138 -6.64 2.96 -22.80
CA PRO A 138 -5.52 3.64 -22.14
C PRO A 138 -4.15 3.14 -22.63
N SER A 139 -3.28 4.00 -23.16
CA SER A 139 -1.91 3.65 -23.55
C SER A 139 -0.96 3.57 -22.35
N LYS A 140 0.05 2.68 -22.38
CA LYS A 140 1.15 2.62 -21.40
C LYS A 140 2.06 3.85 -21.46
N LEU A 141 2.20 4.48 -22.63
CA LEU A 141 3.02 5.68 -22.78
C LEU A 141 2.32 6.90 -22.18
N LYS A 142 3.14 7.84 -21.66
CA LYS A 142 2.68 9.10 -21.07
C LYS A 142 2.83 10.31 -22.01
N HIS A 143 3.38 10.10 -23.20
CA HIS A 143 3.65 11.18 -24.15
C HIS A 143 2.34 11.67 -24.77
N ASN A 144 2.17 12.99 -24.84
CA ASN A 144 1.06 13.61 -25.56
C ASN A 144 1.44 13.71 -27.05
N LEU A 145 0.62 13.13 -27.93
CA LEU A 145 0.83 13.26 -29.38
C LEU A 145 0.10 14.48 -29.98
N LEU A 146 -0.86 15.05 -29.25
CA LEU A 146 -1.68 16.15 -29.73
C LEU A 146 -0.82 17.38 -30.03
N GLY A 147 -0.89 17.86 -31.27
CA GLY A 147 -0.29 19.11 -31.71
C GLY A 147 1.21 19.06 -32.05
N ILE A 148 1.82 17.87 -32.13
CA ILE A 148 3.23 17.73 -32.54
C ILE A 148 3.41 18.14 -34.02
N LYS A 149 4.52 18.81 -34.31
CA LYS A 149 4.93 19.28 -35.66
C LYS A 149 6.16 18.55 -36.20
N GLU A 150 6.47 18.76 -37.48
CA GLU A 150 7.74 18.30 -38.05
C GLU A 150 8.93 18.90 -37.29
N GLY A 151 10.00 18.11 -37.09
CA GLY A 151 11.17 18.51 -36.30
C GLY A 151 11.04 18.41 -34.77
N GLN A 152 9.84 18.13 -34.23
CA GLN A 152 9.60 17.93 -32.79
C GLN A 152 9.64 16.45 -32.35
N GLY A 153 10.25 15.57 -33.17
CA GLY A 153 10.29 14.13 -32.89
C GLY A 153 9.02 13.37 -33.28
N ARG A 154 8.14 13.95 -34.12
CA ARG A 154 6.88 13.37 -34.63
C ARG A 154 6.99 11.89 -35.01
N ASN A 155 7.97 11.55 -35.85
CA ASN A 155 8.14 10.19 -36.38
C ASN A 155 8.50 9.20 -35.29
N SER A 156 9.40 9.58 -34.38
CA SER A 156 9.77 8.75 -33.24
C SER A 156 8.60 8.58 -32.26
N ALA A 157 7.74 9.60 -32.14
CA ALA A 157 6.59 9.60 -31.26
C ALA A 157 5.49 8.65 -31.77
N ILE A 158 5.06 8.78 -33.04
CA ILE A 158 4.05 7.87 -33.63
C ILE A 158 4.57 6.44 -33.73
N TYR A 159 5.85 6.25 -34.08
CA TYR A 159 6.47 4.93 -34.13
C TYR A 159 6.41 4.22 -32.77
N SER A 160 6.89 4.91 -31.71
CA SER A 160 6.88 4.35 -30.36
C SER A 160 5.46 4.09 -29.88
N HIS A 161 4.53 4.99 -30.20
CA HIS A 161 3.13 4.87 -29.78
C HIS A 161 2.41 3.71 -30.44
N LEU A 162 2.55 3.55 -31.76
CA LEU A 162 1.98 2.42 -32.50
C LEU A 162 2.60 1.09 -32.07
N LEU A 163 3.91 1.04 -31.88
CA LEU A 163 4.61 -0.16 -31.41
C LEU A 163 4.15 -0.56 -30.01
N THR A 164 4.11 0.37 -29.05
CA THR A 164 3.63 0.08 -27.70
C THR A 164 2.15 -0.31 -27.69
N THR A 165 1.33 0.33 -28.52
CA THR A 165 -0.09 -0.05 -28.65
C THR A 165 -0.23 -1.50 -29.11
N LEU A 166 0.54 -1.90 -30.13
CA LEU A 166 0.56 -3.26 -30.65
C LEU A 166 1.07 -4.28 -29.62
N GLU A 167 2.14 -3.94 -28.88
CA GLU A 167 2.67 -4.77 -27.79
C GLU A 167 1.66 -4.93 -26.64
N GLN A 168 0.86 -3.90 -26.38
CA GLN A 168 -0.05 -3.83 -25.25
C GLN A 168 -1.36 -4.59 -25.47
N TYR A 169 -1.89 -4.57 -26.70
CA TYR A 169 -3.19 -5.15 -27.07
C TYR A 169 -3.11 -6.34 -28.01
N GLY A 170 -1.93 -6.65 -28.54
CA GLY A 170 -1.69 -7.82 -29.37
C GLY A 170 -2.21 -7.67 -30.80
N THR A 171 -1.79 -8.59 -31.66
CA THR A 171 -2.15 -8.62 -33.09
C THR A 171 -3.56 -9.13 -33.35
N ASP A 172 -4.17 -9.82 -32.39
CA ASP A 172 -5.54 -10.33 -32.52
C ASP A 172 -6.56 -9.18 -32.41
N MET A 173 -6.25 -8.16 -31.61
CA MET A 173 -7.06 -6.94 -31.48
C MET A 173 -6.65 -5.84 -32.46
N ILE A 174 -5.35 -5.79 -32.82
CA ILE A 174 -4.78 -4.77 -33.70
C ILE A 174 -4.11 -5.47 -34.88
N ASP A 175 -4.93 -5.82 -35.85
CA ASP A 175 -4.47 -6.30 -37.15
C ASP A 175 -3.85 -5.17 -37.99
N ASN A 176 -3.37 -5.51 -39.19
CA ASN A 176 -2.70 -4.54 -40.06
C ASN A 176 -3.64 -3.40 -40.49
N GLU A 177 -4.91 -3.69 -40.72
CA GLU A 177 -5.91 -2.70 -41.14
C GLU A 177 -6.21 -1.74 -39.99
N THR A 178 -6.43 -2.27 -38.78
CA THR A 178 -6.65 -1.49 -37.57
C THR A 178 -5.45 -0.61 -37.25
N LEU A 179 -4.23 -1.12 -37.41
CA LEU A 179 -3.00 -0.34 -37.22
C LEU A 179 -2.91 0.80 -38.24
N GLN A 180 -3.27 0.55 -39.51
CA GLN A 180 -3.28 1.57 -40.56
C GLN A 180 -4.31 2.67 -40.27
N VAL A 181 -5.52 2.28 -39.86
CA VAL A 181 -6.59 3.22 -39.47
C VAL A 181 -6.15 4.06 -38.28
N LEU A 182 -5.55 3.44 -37.26
CA LEU A 182 -5.04 4.15 -36.09
C LEU A 182 -3.93 5.14 -36.45
N ALA A 183 -2.94 4.70 -37.23
CA ALA A 183 -1.84 5.54 -37.66
C ALA A 183 -2.33 6.74 -38.48
N THR A 184 -3.28 6.51 -39.39
CA THR A 184 -3.90 7.56 -40.21
C THR A 184 -4.70 8.53 -39.35
N PHE A 185 -5.46 8.04 -38.37
CA PHE A 185 -6.19 8.89 -37.43
C PHE A 185 -5.23 9.81 -36.65
N ILE A 186 -4.15 9.25 -36.08
CA ILE A 186 -3.16 10.06 -35.34
C ILE A 186 -2.53 11.09 -36.27
N ASN A 187 -2.12 10.67 -37.46
CA ASN A 187 -1.44 11.54 -38.42
C ASN A 187 -2.31 12.73 -38.86
N THR A 188 -3.61 12.50 -39.08
CA THR A 188 -4.51 13.49 -39.69
C THR A 188 -5.32 14.30 -38.69
N LYS A 189 -5.60 13.75 -37.49
CA LYS A 189 -6.49 14.39 -36.50
C LYS A 189 -5.77 14.83 -35.23
N VAL A 190 -4.62 14.25 -34.92
CA VAL A 190 -3.93 14.46 -33.63
C VAL A 190 -2.69 15.32 -33.81
N PHE A 191 -1.89 15.09 -34.86
CA PHE A 191 -0.76 15.97 -35.18
C PHE A 191 -1.20 17.35 -35.66
N ALA A 192 -0.36 18.36 -35.38
CA ALA A 192 -0.58 19.71 -35.92
C ALA A 192 -0.19 19.79 -37.40
N GLU A 193 0.84 19.03 -37.79
CA GLU A 193 1.31 18.90 -39.17
C GLU A 193 1.39 17.41 -39.48
N ALA A 194 0.62 16.97 -40.48
CA ALA A 194 0.59 15.58 -40.91
C ALA A 194 1.90 15.18 -41.62
N MET A 195 2.27 13.92 -41.48
CA MET A 195 3.23 13.20 -42.31
C MET A 195 2.63 12.96 -43.70
N ASP A 196 3.47 12.90 -44.73
CA ASP A 196 3.02 12.43 -46.04
C ASP A 196 2.75 10.91 -46.02
N ASP A 197 2.08 10.41 -47.05
CA ASP A 197 1.66 9.01 -47.11
C ASP A 197 2.85 8.04 -47.17
N ASP A 198 3.94 8.40 -47.83
CA ASP A 198 5.13 7.55 -47.93
C ASP A 198 5.85 7.48 -46.57
N GLU A 199 5.97 8.61 -45.88
CA GLU A 199 6.55 8.75 -44.54
C GLU A 199 5.75 7.96 -43.50
N LEU A 200 4.41 8.07 -43.55
CA LEU A 200 3.50 7.33 -42.68
C LEU A 200 3.57 5.82 -42.97
N ASN A 201 3.50 5.41 -44.24
CA ASN A 201 3.57 4.00 -44.63
C ASN A 201 4.93 3.37 -44.28
N ASN A 202 6.03 4.10 -44.43
CA ASN A 202 7.35 3.65 -43.98
C ASN A 202 7.41 3.48 -42.45
N THR A 203 6.74 4.36 -41.70
CA THR A 203 6.66 4.25 -40.24
C THR A 203 5.82 3.05 -39.82
N ILE A 204 4.65 2.85 -40.43
CA ILE A 204 3.80 1.68 -40.21
C ILE A 204 4.57 0.41 -40.55
N LYS A 205 5.22 0.37 -41.72
CA LYS A 205 6.08 -0.75 -42.12
C LYS A 205 7.17 -1.02 -41.10
N SER A 206 7.83 0.01 -40.57
CA SER A 206 8.85 -0.15 -39.53
C SER A 206 8.28 -0.70 -38.22
N VAL A 207 7.05 -0.35 -37.85
CA VAL A 207 6.32 -0.93 -36.70
C VAL A 207 5.96 -2.39 -36.99
N LEU A 208 5.50 -2.69 -38.20
CA LEU A 208 5.16 -4.04 -38.67
C LEU A 208 6.39 -4.95 -38.75
N ASP A 209 7.54 -4.43 -39.20
CA ASP A 209 8.81 -5.17 -39.32
C ASP A 209 9.44 -5.43 -37.95
N LYS A 210 9.22 -4.51 -37.00
CA LYS A 210 9.59 -4.70 -35.59
C LYS A 210 8.48 -5.34 -34.77
N LYS A 211 7.42 -5.85 -35.41
CA LYS A 211 6.44 -6.68 -34.72
C LYS A 211 7.20 -7.71 -33.90
N PRO A 212 6.91 -7.88 -32.60
CA PRO A 212 7.23 -9.15 -31.98
C PRO A 212 6.65 -10.21 -32.91
N ALA A 213 7.47 -11.18 -33.32
CA ALA A 213 7.07 -12.19 -34.28
C ALA A 213 5.65 -12.68 -33.95
N PRO A 214 4.79 -12.94 -34.95
CA PRO A 214 3.50 -13.56 -34.69
C PRO A 214 3.72 -14.71 -33.70
N SER A 215 2.76 -14.93 -32.80
CA SER A 215 2.82 -15.96 -31.74
C SER A 215 3.27 -17.35 -32.23
N SER A 216 3.26 -17.58 -33.54
CA SER A 216 3.81 -18.73 -34.27
C SER A 216 5.35 -18.83 -34.37
N GLN A 217 6.16 -17.84 -33.97
CA GLN A 217 7.64 -17.91 -34.07
C GLN A 217 8.42 -17.57 -32.79
N GLN A 218 7.76 -17.44 -31.64
CA GLN A 218 8.41 -17.35 -30.34
C GLN A 218 8.71 -18.75 -29.79
N TRP A 219 9.85 -19.32 -30.18
CA TRP A 219 10.32 -20.63 -29.70
C TRP A 219 11.53 -20.48 -28.77
N LEU A 220 11.69 -21.47 -27.88
CA LEU A 220 12.81 -21.51 -26.94
C LEU A 220 14.06 -21.98 -27.68
N ASN A 221 15.09 -21.14 -27.74
CA ASN A 221 16.33 -21.43 -28.46
C ASN A 221 17.54 -21.35 -27.51
N PRO A 222 18.15 -22.50 -27.12
CA PRO A 222 19.32 -22.50 -26.26
C PRO A 222 20.50 -21.64 -26.77
N LYS A 223 20.56 -21.35 -28.08
CA LYS A 223 21.63 -20.53 -28.67
C LYS A 223 21.31 -19.03 -28.67
N ASP A 224 20.05 -18.65 -28.48
CA ASP A 224 19.60 -17.25 -28.43
C ASP A 224 18.96 -16.96 -27.07
N MET A 225 19.78 -16.45 -26.16
CA MET A 225 19.34 -16.15 -24.78
C MET A 225 18.46 -14.91 -24.70
N VAL A 226 18.54 -13.99 -25.66
CA VAL A 226 17.68 -12.81 -25.67
C VAL A 226 16.26 -13.24 -26.01
N MET A 227 16.06 -13.95 -27.13
CA MET A 227 14.75 -14.47 -27.50
C MET A 227 14.21 -15.42 -26.41
N THR A 228 15.04 -16.35 -25.92
CA THR A 228 14.63 -17.28 -24.86
C THR A 228 14.19 -16.54 -23.60
N SER A 229 14.87 -15.45 -23.23
CA SER A 229 14.48 -14.63 -22.07
C SER A 229 13.14 -13.92 -22.29
N GLU A 230 12.85 -13.41 -23.49
CA GLU A 230 11.58 -12.76 -23.79
C GLU A 230 10.41 -13.74 -23.76
N VAL A 231 10.62 -14.93 -24.32
CA VAL A 231 9.59 -15.98 -24.34
C VAL A 231 9.31 -16.50 -22.94
N LEU A 232 10.35 -16.78 -22.14
CA LEU A 232 10.17 -17.23 -20.77
C LEU A 232 9.60 -16.15 -19.86
N ALA A 233 9.98 -14.88 -20.06
CA ALA A 233 9.43 -13.75 -19.30
C ALA A 233 7.91 -13.67 -19.44
N LYS A 234 7.40 -13.85 -20.67
CA LYS A 234 5.95 -13.88 -20.93
C LYS A 234 5.29 -15.16 -20.42
N ARG A 235 5.88 -16.33 -20.68
CA ARG A 235 5.29 -17.64 -20.32
C ARG A 235 5.18 -17.85 -18.81
N LEU A 236 6.15 -17.35 -18.05
CA LEU A 236 6.21 -17.47 -16.59
C LEU A 236 5.64 -16.22 -15.88
N ASP A 237 5.11 -15.27 -16.65
CA ASP A 237 4.54 -14.01 -16.18
C ASP A 237 5.47 -13.29 -15.18
N LEU A 238 6.69 -13.02 -15.65
CA LEU A 238 7.74 -12.51 -14.79
C LEU A 238 7.53 -11.03 -14.48
N HIS A 239 7.67 -10.69 -13.20
CA HIS A 239 7.62 -9.34 -12.68
C HIS A 239 8.93 -9.04 -11.93
N TYR A 240 9.46 -7.83 -12.11
CA TYR A 240 10.64 -7.37 -11.40
C TYR A 240 10.25 -6.27 -10.42
N TYR A 241 10.34 -6.59 -9.12
CA TYR A 241 9.90 -5.75 -8.01
C TYR A 241 10.94 -5.81 -6.89
N ASN A 242 11.33 -4.65 -6.34
CA ASN A 242 12.34 -4.54 -5.28
C ASN A 242 13.62 -5.36 -5.54
N ASN A 243 14.16 -5.32 -6.77
CA ASN A 243 15.35 -6.08 -7.18
C ASN A 243 15.20 -7.62 -7.04
N GLN A 244 13.97 -8.11 -7.01
CA GLN A 244 13.63 -9.53 -7.03
C GLN A 244 12.79 -9.86 -8.27
N ILE A 245 12.97 -11.07 -8.80
CA ILE A 245 12.16 -11.60 -9.88
C ILE A 245 11.06 -12.46 -9.27
N TYR A 246 9.83 -12.04 -9.51
CA TYR A 246 8.63 -12.81 -9.22
C TYR A 246 8.16 -13.51 -10.48
N PHE A 247 7.60 -14.70 -10.32
CA PHE A 247 6.99 -15.46 -11.40
C PHE A 247 5.67 -16.05 -10.94
N LYS A 248 4.73 -16.20 -11.88
CA LYS A 248 3.42 -16.75 -11.58
C LYS A 248 3.52 -18.27 -11.50
N GLN A 249 3.07 -18.81 -10.38
CA GLN A 249 2.91 -20.24 -10.16
C GLN A 249 1.50 -20.47 -9.65
N LEU A 250 0.69 -21.21 -10.40
CA LEU A 250 -0.75 -21.35 -10.15
C LEU A 250 -1.44 -19.97 -10.15
N ASP A 251 -2.09 -19.61 -9.05
CA ASP A 251 -2.82 -18.38 -8.84
C ASP A 251 -2.01 -17.30 -8.12
N ARG A 252 -0.74 -17.53 -7.80
CA ARG A 252 0.08 -16.62 -6.99
C ARG A 252 1.42 -16.25 -7.63
N TYR A 253 1.97 -15.11 -7.24
CA TYR A 253 3.34 -14.74 -7.59
C TYR A 253 4.29 -15.15 -6.46
N ILE A 254 5.38 -15.82 -6.81
CA ILE A 254 6.41 -16.23 -5.86
C ILE A 254 7.79 -15.74 -6.30
N THR A 255 8.68 -15.58 -5.33
CA THR A 255 10.08 -15.19 -5.51
C THR A 255 10.96 -16.27 -4.89
N ASP A 256 11.63 -17.06 -5.72
CA ASP A 256 12.59 -18.09 -5.32
C ASP A 256 13.43 -18.47 -6.54
N SER A 257 14.73 -18.24 -6.48
CA SER A 257 15.63 -18.49 -7.61
C SER A 257 15.68 -19.97 -8.02
N ASN A 258 15.64 -20.90 -7.05
CA ASN A 258 15.69 -22.33 -7.35
C ASN A 258 14.37 -22.82 -7.94
N LYS A 259 13.23 -22.36 -7.44
CA LYS A 259 11.92 -22.69 -8.01
C LYS A 259 11.78 -22.12 -9.42
N LEU A 260 12.22 -20.87 -9.65
CA LEU A 260 12.24 -20.26 -10.98
C LEU A 260 13.08 -21.10 -11.95
N LEU A 261 14.30 -21.48 -11.56
CA LEU A 261 15.15 -22.34 -12.39
C LEU A 261 14.50 -23.70 -12.67
N ARG A 262 13.83 -24.32 -11.70
CA ARG A 262 13.08 -25.57 -11.90
C ARG A 262 11.92 -25.41 -12.86
N GLU A 263 11.18 -24.30 -12.80
CA GLU A 263 10.10 -24.00 -13.75
C GLU A 263 10.65 -23.82 -15.17
N ILE A 264 11.76 -23.08 -15.33
CA ILE A 264 12.44 -22.91 -16.62
C ILE A 264 12.87 -24.26 -17.19
N ASP A 265 13.38 -25.15 -16.34
CA ASP A 265 13.87 -26.47 -16.73
C ASP A 265 12.76 -27.41 -17.23
N LYS A 266 11.47 -27.11 -16.96
CA LYS A 266 10.32 -27.80 -17.56
C LYS A 266 10.09 -27.38 -19.02
N HIS A 267 10.58 -26.21 -19.40
CA HIS A 267 10.38 -25.64 -20.73
C HIS A 267 11.60 -25.80 -21.65
N ILE A 268 12.82 -25.67 -21.10
CA ILE A 268 14.07 -25.75 -21.86
C ILE A 268 15.22 -26.22 -20.97
N LYS A 269 16.09 -27.09 -21.49
CA LYS A 269 17.32 -27.52 -20.81
C LYS A 269 18.46 -26.57 -21.15
N LEU A 270 19.04 -25.96 -20.13
CA LEU A 270 20.11 -24.97 -20.26
C LEU A 270 21.33 -25.36 -19.40
N LYS A 271 22.51 -24.90 -19.81
CA LYS A 271 23.75 -25.04 -19.04
C LYS A 271 23.81 -24.00 -17.91
N PRO A 272 24.60 -24.23 -16.84
CA PRO A 272 24.71 -23.28 -15.73
C PRO A 272 25.06 -21.83 -16.13
N ALA A 273 25.94 -21.65 -17.14
CA ALA A 273 26.28 -20.33 -17.65
C ALA A 273 25.09 -19.63 -18.32
N GLN A 274 24.24 -20.38 -19.02
CA GLN A 274 23.03 -19.88 -19.66
C GLN A 274 21.97 -19.50 -18.63
N HIS A 275 21.82 -20.28 -17.54
CA HIS A 275 20.97 -19.88 -16.41
C HIS A 275 21.38 -18.52 -15.85
N LYS A 276 22.68 -18.33 -15.58
CA LYS A 276 23.18 -17.05 -15.05
C LYS A 276 22.88 -15.88 -15.99
N GLN A 277 23.13 -16.06 -17.30
CA GLN A 277 22.82 -15.04 -18.31
C GLN A 277 21.31 -14.74 -18.37
N LEU A 278 20.48 -15.77 -18.30
CA LEU A 278 19.02 -15.64 -18.35
C LEU A 278 18.47 -14.85 -17.17
N ILE A 279 18.98 -15.09 -15.94
CA ILE A 279 18.59 -14.33 -14.75
C ILE A 279 18.93 -12.84 -14.89
N GLU A 280 20.10 -12.50 -15.44
CA GLU A 280 20.46 -11.10 -15.70
C GLU A 280 19.54 -10.46 -16.75
N LEU A 281 19.19 -11.20 -17.81
CA LEU A 281 18.25 -10.73 -18.83
C LEU A 281 16.84 -10.52 -18.26
N PHE A 282 16.37 -11.38 -17.35
CA PHE A 282 15.06 -11.22 -16.72
C PHE A 282 14.91 -9.94 -15.92
N LYS A 283 15.98 -9.38 -15.34
CA LYS A 283 15.91 -8.06 -14.70
C LYS A 283 15.46 -6.96 -15.67
N ILE A 284 15.71 -7.15 -16.97
CA ILE A 284 15.39 -6.21 -18.05
C ILE A 284 14.08 -6.61 -18.77
N LYS A 285 13.84 -7.91 -18.94
CA LYS A 285 12.74 -8.44 -19.76
C LYS A 285 11.44 -8.69 -18.99
N SER A 286 11.48 -8.73 -17.67
CA SER A 286 10.29 -8.86 -16.83
C SER A 286 9.48 -7.58 -16.81
N ASN A 287 8.20 -7.67 -16.46
CA ASN A 287 7.36 -6.49 -16.21
C ASN A 287 7.89 -5.74 -14.99
N VAL A 288 8.38 -4.51 -15.18
CA VAL A 288 8.90 -3.68 -14.08
C VAL A 288 7.73 -3.15 -13.24
N VAL A 289 7.81 -3.35 -11.93
CA VAL A 289 6.81 -2.90 -10.97
C VAL A 289 7.40 -1.78 -10.11
N GLU A 290 6.87 -0.58 -10.29
CA GLU A 290 7.26 0.61 -9.52
C GLU A 290 6.25 0.98 -8.41
N ASP A 291 5.12 0.28 -8.36
CA ASP A 291 4.10 0.48 -7.32
C ASP A 291 4.59 -0.08 -5.97
N ASN A 292 4.08 0.48 -4.88
CA ASN A 292 4.37 0.04 -3.51
C ASN A 292 3.07 -0.25 -2.72
N ASP A 293 1.91 -0.02 -3.32
CA ASP A 293 0.60 -0.18 -2.69
C ASP A 293 -0.16 -1.34 -3.32
N PHE A 294 0.19 -2.56 -2.90
CA PHE A 294 -0.43 -3.79 -3.38
C PHE A 294 -1.62 -4.22 -2.53
N VAL A 295 -2.57 -4.89 -3.15
CA VAL A 295 -3.66 -5.59 -2.47
C VAL A 295 -3.19 -6.97 -2.00
N ILE A 296 -3.86 -7.55 -1.02
CA ILE A 296 -3.58 -8.94 -0.62
C ILE A 296 -4.48 -9.85 -1.43
N GLN A 297 -3.90 -10.82 -2.12
CA GLN A 297 -4.65 -11.84 -2.85
C GLN A 297 -4.86 -13.07 -1.97
N LEU A 298 -6.08 -13.60 -2.00
CA LEU A 298 -6.48 -14.87 -1.40
C LEU A 298 -6.70 -15.91 -2.52
N PRO A 299 -6.86 -17.21 -2.18
CA PRO A 299 -7.31 -18.21 -3.13
C PRO A 299 -8.63 -17.80 -3.81
N ASN A 300 -8.90 -18.38 -4.98
CA ASN A 300 -10.14 -18.19 -5.75
C ASN A 300 -10.40 -16.74 -6.25
N GLY A 301 -9.37 -15.88 -6.27
CA GLY A 301 -9.46 -14.53 -6.87
C GLY A 301 -10.16 -13.49 -6.01
N VAL A 302 -10.30 -13.74 -4.70
CA VAL A 302 -10.66 -12.71 -3.73
C VAL A 302 -9.41 -11.89 -3.41
N ILE A 303 -9.53 -10.57 -3.41
CA ILE A 303 -8.51 -9.66 -2.91
C ILE A 303 -9.04 -8.92 -1.69
N ILE A 304 -8.15 -8.58 -0.76
CA ILE A 304 -8.41 -7.62 0.31
C ILE A 304 -7.83 -6.27 -0.13
N ASP A 305 -8.70 -5.30 -0.42
CA ASP A 305 -8.32 -3.92 -0.68
C ASP A 305 -8.88 -3.03 0.43
N ASP A 306 -7.98 -2.47 1.24
CA ASP A 306 -8.33 -1.60 2.36
C ASP A 306 -9.34 -2.22 3.36
N GLY A 307 -9.18 -3.52 3.65
CA GLY A 307 -10.04 -4.26 4.57
C GLY A 307 -11.38 -4.71 3.99
N GLU A 308 -11.61 -4.50 2.69
CA GLU A 308 -12.79 -4.99 1.99
C GLU A 308 -12.43 -6.15 1.05
N PRO A 309 -13.12 -7.30 1.17
CA PRO A 309 -12.97 -8.43 0.25
C PRO A 309 -13.68 -8.14 -1.07
N ILE A 310 -12.96 -8.29 -2.19
CA ILE A 310 -13.46 -8.02 -3.54
C ILE A 310 -13.05 -9.15 -4.47
N ILE A 311 -13.95 -9.64 -5.31
CA ILE A 311 -13.60 -10.63 -6.36
C ILE A 311 -13.14 -9.88 -7.61
N ILE A 312 -11.84 -9.95 -7.91
CA ILE A 312 -11.21 -9.41 -9.13
C ILE A 312 -9.80 -10.00 -9.27
N ASP A 313 -9.28 -10.06 -10.49
CA ASP A 313 -7.85 -10.32 -10.70
C ASP A 313 -7.01 -9.19 -10.11
N ALA A 314 -6.13 -9.53 -9.16
CA ALA A 314 -5.22 -8.59 -8.50
C ALA A 314 -4.16 -8.03 -9.46
N GLY A 315 -3.91 -8.70 -10.59
CA GLY A 315 -2.67 -8.53 -11.34
C GLY A 315 -1.48 -8.96 -10.47
N PHE A 316 -0.35 -8.26 -10.57
CA PHE A 316 0.80 -8.54 -9.71
C PHE A 316 0.59 -8.04 -8.28
N THR A 317 0.75 -8.95 -7.33
CA THR A 317 0.95 -8.62 -5.92
C THR A 317 2.00 -9.55 -5.31
N PRO A 318 2.92 -9.05 -4.45
CA PRO A 318 3.80 -9.90 -3.68
C PRO A 318 3.08 -10.58 -2.50
N TYR A 319 1.83 -10.21 -2.22
CA TYR A 319 1.07 -10.66 -1.05
C TYR A 319 0.00 -11.67 -1.45
N PHE A 320 0.34 -12.95 -1.40
CA PHE A 320 -0.64 -14.04 -1.48
C PHE A 320 -0.81 -14.68 -0.11
N LEU A 321 -1.97 -14.46 0.51
CA LEU A 321 -2.34 -15.01 1.80
C LEU A 321 -3.19 -16.26 1.58
N ASP A 322 -2.64 -17.43 1.90
CA ASP A 322 -3.25 -18.74 1.60
C ASP A 322 -4.37 -19.11 2.61
N VAL A 323 -5.42 -18.29 2.62
CA VAL A 323 -6.57 -18.36 3.55
C VAL A 323 -7.86 -18.17 2.77
N GLN A 324 -8.82 -19.07 2.97
CA GLN A 324 -10.14 -18.95 2.35
C GLN A 324 -10.92 -17.81 3.00
N TYR A 325 -11.58 -16.99 2.17
CA TYR A 325 -12.51 -15.98 2.68
C TYR A 325 -13.88 -16.61 2.91
N ASP A 326 -14.36 -16.52 4.14
CA ASP A 326 -15.71 -16.90 4.55
C ASP A 326 -16.25 -15.84 5.53
N GLU A 327 -17.38 -15.23 5.17
CA GLU A 327 -18.03 -14.18 5.97
C GLU A 327 -18.59 -14.75 7.28
N ASP A 328 -19.00 -16.01 7.27
CA ASP A 328 -19.59 -16.72 8.40
C ASP A 328 -18.57 -17.53 9.21
N ALA A 329 -17.27 -17.39 8.89
CA ALA A 329 -16.21 -18.10 9.59
C ALA A 329 -16.31 -17.91 11.11
N TYR A 330 -16.15 -19.02 11.84
CA TYR A 330 -16.09 -19.09 13.28
C TYR A 330 -15.24 -20.30 13.69
N ASP A 331 -14.36 -20.11 14.67
CA ASP A 331 -13.56 -21.19 15.25
C ASP A 331 -13.50 -21.01 16.78
N GLU A 332 -14.06 -21.99 17.50
CA GLU A 332 -14.16 -21.93 18.96
C GLU A 332 -12.80 -21.98 19.65
N HIS A 333 -11.80 -22.63 19.05
CA HIS A 333 -10.48 -22.79 19.65
C HIS A 333 -9.71 -21.48 19.59
N VAL A 334 -9.80 -20.74 18.49
CA VAL A 334 -9.25 -19.39 18.38
C VAL A 334 -9.88 -18.47 19.43
N ASP A 335 -11.21 -18.47 19.56
CA ASP A 335 -11.91 -17.63 20.55
C ASP A 335 -11.47 -17.93 21.98
N GLN A 336 -11.50 -19.21 22.37
CA GLN A 336 -11.07 -19.67 23.68
C GLN A 336 -9.60 -19.32 23.96
N PHE A 337 -8.74 -19.46 22.94
CA PHE A 337 -7.32 -19.13 23.07
C PHE A 337 -7.11 -17.63 23.25
N LEU A 338 -7.81 -16.77 22.51
CA LEU A 338 -7.69 -15.31 22.66
C LEU A 338 -8.23 -14.84 24.02
N ASP A 339 -9.34 -15.40 24.49
CA ASP A 339 -9.86 -15.11 25.83
C ASP A 339 -8.91 -15.58 26.94
N PHE A 340 -8.32 -16.77 26.78
CA PHE A 340 -7.25 -17.24 27.66
C PHE A 340 -6.04 -16.30 27.65
N PHE A 341 -5.50 -16.00 26.47
CA PHE A 341 -4.28 -15.22 26.30
C PHE A 341 -4.41 -13.80 26.85
N THR A 342 -5.61 -13.23 26.76
CA THR A 342 -5.92 -11.89 27.27
C THR A 342 -6.36 -11.88 28.74
N CYS A 343 -6.45 -13.05 29.39
CA CYS A 343 -7.06 -13.21 30.72
C CYS A 343 -8.49 -12.64 30.79
N ASN A 344 -9.28 -12.80 29.72
CA ASN A 344 -10.62 -12.25 29.53
C ASN A 344 -10.71 -10.70 29.54
N ARG A 345 -9.57 -10.00 29.37
CA ARG A 345 -9.55 -8.54 29.25
C ARG A 345 -10.00 -8.12 27.86
N LYS A 346 -11.22 -7.58 27.77
CA LYS A 346 -11.84 -7.19 26.50
C LYS A 346 -11.10 -6.07 25.78
N ASP A 347 -10.57 -5.10 26.52
CA ASP A 347 -9.75 -4.01 25.97
C ASP A 347 -8.49 -4.55 25.29
N LEU A 348 -7.82 -5.51 25.93
CA LEU A 348 -6.63 -6.15 25.37
C LEU A 348 -6.95 -7.01 24.14
N ARG A 349 -8.06 -7.78 24.21
CA ARG A 349 -8.53 -8.60 23.08
C ARG A 349 -8.81 -7.78 21.83
N ILE A 350 -9.48 -6.64 21.98
CA ILE A 350 -9.76 -5.72 20.87
C ILE A 350 -8.47 -5.30 20.17
N VAL A 351 -7.42 -4.96 20.93
CA VAL A 351 -6.14 -4.51 20.36
C VAL A 351 -5.38 -5.65 19.68
N ILE A 352 -5.47 -6.89 20.18
CA ILE A 352 -4.88 -8.06 19.51
C ILE A 352 -5.58 -8.36 18.18
N GLU A 353 -6.90 -8.29 18.13
CA GLU A 353 -7.65 -8.45 16.88
C GLU A 353 -7.38 -7.30 15.89
N GLU A 354 -7.23 -6.07 16.39
CA GLU A 354 -6.77 -4.94 15.58
C GLU A 354 -5.34 -5.13 15.07
N MET A 355 -4.46 -5.78 15.83
CA MET A 355 -3.13 -6.18 15.36
C MET A 355 -3.23 -7.19 14.21
N PHE A 356 -4.15 -8.16 14.26
CA PHE A 356 -4.39 -9.05 13.12
C PHE A 356 -4.80 -8.26 11.88
N GLY A 357 -5.68 -7.27 12.05
CA GLY A 357 -6.05 -6.34 10.99
C GLY A 357 -4.86 -5.54 10.47
N HIS A 358 -4.03 -5.03 11.37
CA HIS A 358 -2.83 -4.25 11.05
C HIS A 358 -1.82 -5.03 10.20
N ILE A 359 -1.69 -6.35 10.37
CA ILE A 359 -0.89 -7.22 9.48
C ILE A 359 -1.35 -7.13 8.02
N LEU A 360 -2.65 -6.95 7.78
CA LEU A 360 -3.23 -6.91 6.44
C LEU A 360 -3.33 -5.49 5.84
N MET A 361 -2.99 -4.45 6.60
CA MET A 361 -3.10 -3.05 6.15
C MET A 361 -1.90 -2.65 5.26
N THR A 362 -2.01 -2.86 3.96
CA THR A 362 -0.97 -2.46 3.00
C THR A 362 -1.00 -0.98 2.61
N LYS A 363 -2.10 -0.26 2.91
CA LYS A 363 -2.33 1.17 2.60
C LYS A 363 -2.73 1.98 3.84
N GLY A 364 -2.34 3.25 3.93
CA GLY A 364 -2.81 4.17 5.00
C GLY A 364 -2.58 3.67 6.43
N PHE A 365 -1.42 3.05 6.66
CA PHE A 365 -1.06 2.25 7.83
C PHE A 365 -0.68 3.11 9.04
N PRO A 366 -1.31 2.95 10.23
CA PRO A 366 -0.86 3.60 11.45
C PRO A 366 0.32 2.85 12.04
N HIS A 367 1.51 3.45 12.02
CA HIS A 367 2.72 2.71 12.38
C HIS A 367 2.79 2.35 13.87
N LYS A 368 2.65 1.05 14.15
CA LYS A 368 2.78 0.47 15.49
C LYS A 368 3.79 -0.69 15.50
N VAL A 369 4.44 -0.86 16.65
CA VAL A 369 5.38 -1.95 16.94
C VAL A 369 4.89 -2.65 18.20
N PHE A 370 4.64 -3.94 18.09
CA PHE A 370 4.03 -4.74 19.14
C PHE A 370 5.09 -5.51 19.92
N PHE A 371 5.07 -5.37 21.25
CA PHE A 371 5.97 -6.07 22.16
C PHE A 371 5.15 -6.93 23.14
N TYR A 372 5.30 -8.24 23.06
CA TYR A 372 4.74 -9.20 24.00
C TYR A 372 5.70 -9.42 25.18
N LYS A 373 5.38 -8.79 26.32
CA LYS A 373 6.22 -8.77 27.52
C LYS A 373 5.77 -9.82 28.54
N SER A 374 6.69 -10.61 29.08
CA SER A 374 6.46 -11.49 30.24
C SER A 374 7.79 -11.99 30.78
N GLU A 375 7.97 -11.96 32.09
CA GLU A 375 9.14 -12.55 32.76
C GLU A 375 8.98 -14.05 33.02
N LYS A 376 7.76 -14.57 32.87
CA LYS A 376 7.42 -15.99 33.05
C LYS A 376 7.20 -16.68 31.71
N GLY A 377 7.59 -17.95 31.63
CA GLY A 377 7.21 -18.83 30.53
C GLY A 377 5.78 -19.39 30.69
N ASN A 378 5.35 -20.19 29.72
CA ASN A 378 4.08 -20.94 29.77
C ASN A 378 2.81 -20.06 29.84
N ASN A 379 2.76 -19.02 29.01
CA ASN A 379 1.68 -18.03 28.93
C ASN A 379 0.97 -17.98 27.55
N GLY A 380 1.26 -18.93 26.66
CA GLY A 380 0.66 -18.99 25.32
C GLY A 380 1.30 -18.08 24.27
N LYS A 381 2.36 -17.31 24.58
CA LYS A 381 3.06 -16.47 23.59
C LYS A 381 3.52 -17.23 22.34
N SER A 382 4.26 -18.32 22.54
CA SER A 382 4.79 -19.12 21.43
C SER A 382 3.66 -19.71 20.58
N THR A 383 2.55 -20.11 21.20
CA THR A 383 1.34 -20.58 20.51
C THR A 383 0.70 -19.47 19.67
N LEU A 384 0.59 -18.24 20.20
CA LEU A 384 0.09 -17.09 19.43
C LEU A 384 0.98 -16.79 18.22
N LEU A 385 2.30 -16.79 18.39
CA LEU A 385 3.24 -16.56 17.29
C LEU A 385 3.17 -17.65 16.21
N LYS A 386 3.01 -18.92 16.62
CA LYS A 386 2.79 -20.04 15.69
C LYS A 386 1.47 -19.89 14.95
N MET A 387 0.39 -19.53 15.63
CA MET A 387 -0.92 -19.26 15.02
C MET A 387 -0.81 -18.15 13.96
N LEU A 388 -0.11 -17.05 14.26
CA LEU A 388 0.15 -15.97 13.31
C LEU A 388 1.02 -16.39 12.13
N THR A 389 2.07 -17.19 12.39
CA THR A 389 2.94 -17.73 11.33
C THR A 389 2.16 -18.66 10.41
N ALA A 390 1.29 -19.51 10.95
CA ALA A 390 0.41 -20.37 10.17
C ALA A 390 -0.63 -19.57 9.37
N PHE A 391 -1.10 -18.44 9.91
CA PHE A 391 -2.00 -17.52 9.21
C PHE A 391 -1.31 -16.84 8.01
N THR A 392 -0.09 -16.30 8.17
CA THR A 392 0.62 -15.59 7.09
C THR A 392 1.36 -16.50 6.12
N ASN A 393 1.73 -17.70 6.55
CA ASN A 393 2.31 -18.80 5.77
C ASN A 393 3.26 -18.38 4.63
N GLY A 394 4.43 -17.84 4.99
CA GLY A 394 5.47 -17.40 4.06
C GLY A 394 5.46 -15.91 3.75
N LEU A 395 4.48 -15.15 4.27
CA LEU A 395 4.47 -13.68 4.27
C LEU A 395 5.10 -13.06 5.53
N GLU A 396 5.66 -13.88 6.41
CA GLU A 396 6.44 -13.47 7.57
C GLU A 396 7.96 -13.49 7.34
N THR A 397 8.69 -12.85 8.26
CA THR A 397 10.14 -12.93 8.41
C THR A 397 10.50 -12.88 9.90
N ASN A 398 11.75 -13.18 10.23
CA ASN A 398 12.22 -13.34 11.60
C ASN A 398 13.47 -12.51 11.93
N VAL A 399 13.55 -11.29 11.37
CA VAL A 399 14.67 -10.39 11.62
C VAL A 399 14.60 -9.93 13.09
N PRO A 400 15.60 -10.26 13.92
CA PRO A 400 15.65 -9.79 15.31
C PRO A 400 16.08 -8.33 15.36
N LEU A 401 15.69 -7.64 16.43
CA LEU A 401 15.80 -6.19 16.56
C LEU A 401 17.26 -5.68 16.47
N ASP A 402 18.23 -6.47 16.91
CA ASP A 402 19.67 -6.18 16.82
C ASP A 402 20.25 -6.31 15.39
N LYS A 403 19.51 -6.95 14.47
CA LYS A 403 19.88 -7.10 13.05
C LYS A 403 19.23 -6.08 12.13
N PHE A 404 18.54 -5.09 12.68
CA PHE A 404 17.92 -4.04 11.86
C PHE A 404 18.93 -3.12 11.17
N ASP A 405 20.17 -3.08 11.65
CA ASP A 405 21.28 -2.39 10.97
C ASP A 405 22.00 -3.27 9.92
N ASP A 406 21.61 -4.54 9.78
CA ASP A 406 22.07 -5.40 8.68
C ASP A 406 21.13 -5.25 7.49
N ASP A 407 21.57 -4.50 6.49
CA ASP A 407 20.83 -4.23 5.27
C ASP A 407 20.36 -5.51 4.53
N THR A 408 21.11 -6.61 4.65
CA THR A 408 20.74 -7.88 4.01
C THR A 408 19.59 -8.54 4.76
N ALA A 409 19.61 -8.49 6.10
CA ALA A 409 18.53 -9.00 6.92
C ALA A 409 17.23 -8.20 6.69
N VAL A 410 17.31 -6.86 6.70
CA VAL A 410 16.17 -5.98 6.45
C VAL A 410 15.61 -6.14 5.03
N TYR A 411 16.46 -6.40 4.04
CA TYR A 411 16.01 -6.68 2.67
C TYR A 411 15.12 -7.93 2.58
N GLY A 412 15.32 -8.91 3.47
CA GLY A 412 14.46 -10.09 3.60
C GLY A 412 13.00 -9.76 3.99
N MET A 413 12.74 -8.56 4.48
CA MET A 413 11.39 -8.06 4.79
C MET A 413 10.63 -7.56 3.55
N SER A 414 11.29 -7.48 2.38
CA SER A 414 10.64 -7.09 1.14
C SER A 414 9.53 -8.08 0.76
N GLY A 415 8.33 -7.56 0.47
CA GLY A 415 7.17 -8.40 0.13
C GLY A 415 6.60 -9.19 1.30
N LYS A 416 6.91 -8.83 2.55
CA LYS A 416 6.37 -9.45 3.77
C LYS A 416 5.31 -8.57 4.44
N LEU A 417 4.34 -9.21 5.11
CA LEU A 417 3.27 -8.58 5.90
C LEU A 417 3.57 -8.56 7.40
N MET A 418 4.52 -9.37 7.86
CA MET A 418 4.82 -9.50 9.28
C MET A 418 6.31 -9.80 9.52
N ASN A 419 6.86 -9.27 10.61
CA ASN A 419 8.15 -9.68 11.16
C ASN A 419 7.96 -10.10 12.61
N ILE A 420 8.27 -11.36 12.93
CA ILE A 420 8.23 -11.91 14.28
C ILE A 420 9.65 -12.23 14.73
N ALA A 421 10.13 -11.60 15.80
CA ALA A 421 11.34 -12.08 16.47
C ALA A 421 11.07 -12.39 17.95
N ASP A 422 11.46 -13.61 18.33
CA ASP A 422 11.27 -14.16 19.67
C ASP A 422 12.48 -13.86 20.57
N ASP A 423 12.24 -13.76 21.87
CA ASP A 423 13.22 -13.61 22.94
C ASP A 423 14.28 -12.52 22.70
N ILE A 424 13.83 -11.29 22.42
CA ILE A 424 14.75 -10.16 22.32
C ILE A 424 15.36 -9.87 23.69
N ASP A 425 16.68 -9.91 23.73
CA ASP A 425 17.47 -9.53 24.90
C ASP A 425 17.26 -8.06 25.27
N ALA A 426 17.36 -7.78 26.57
CA ALA A 426 17.29 -6.44 27.17
C ALA A 426 18.51 -5.55 26.83
N SER A 427 19.07 -5.71 25.64
CA SER A 427 20.22 -4.97 25.16
C SER A 427 19.86 -3.51 24.89
N TYR A 428 20.86 -2.64 25.07
CA TYR A 428 20.73 -1.23 24.76
C TYR A 428 20.85 -1.04 23.24
N LEU A 429 19.79 -0.54 22.60
CA LEU A 429 19.76 -0.28 21.16
C LEU A 429 20.39 1.09 20.88
N ASP A 430 21.72 1.11 20.77
CA ASP A 430 22.50 2.34 20.55
C ASP A 430 22.38 2.87 19.11
N LYS A 431 22.24 1.96 18.14
CA LYS A 431 21.98 2.24 16.72
C LYS A 431 20.65 1.62 16.34
N SER A 432 19.72 2.45 15.86
CA SER A 432 18.35 2.03 15.53
C SER A 432 17.76 2.91 14.43
N ALA A 433 18.59 3.44 13.53
CA ALA A 433 18.11 4.32 12.47
C ALA A 433 17.11 3.57 11.57
N ASN A 434 17.47 2.36 11.12
CA ASN A 434 16.58 1.52 10.32
C ASN A 434 15.34 1.08 11.10
N PHE A 435 15.45 0.75 12.39
CA PHE A 435 14.28 0.47 13.23
C PHE A 435 13.31 1.65 13.31
N LYS A 436 13.80 2.88 13.49
CA LYS A 436 12.92 4.06 13.49
C LYS A 436 12.25 4.26 12.14
N THR A 437 12.99 4.09 11.05
CA THR A 437 12.46 4.19 9.67
C THR A 437 11.40 3.11 9.42
N LEU A 438 11.65 1.86 9.79
CA LEU A 438 10.70 0.75 9.65
C LEU A 438 9.48 0.93 10.56
N ALA A 439 9.68 1.30 11.82
CA ALA A 439 8.63 1.62 12.78
C ALA A 439 7.84 2.89 12.39
N SER A 440 8.32 3.69 11.45
CA SER A 440 7.58 4.81 10.85
C SER A 440 7.06 4.50 9.45
N GLY A 441 7.30 3.29 8.93
CA GLY A 441 6.96 2.85 7.56
C GLY A 441 7.46 3.76 6.45
N ASP A 442 8.51 4.53 6.75
CA ASP A 442 9.23 5.34 5.78
C ASP A 442 10.10 4.42 4.89
N PRO A 443 10.41 4.85 3.66
CA PRO A 443 11.32 4.09 2.80
C PRO A 443 12.71 3.99 3.44
N VAL A 444 13.26 2.79 3.47
CA VAL A 444 14.62 2.52 3.96
C VAL A 444 15.54 2.21 2.78
N MET A 445 16.66 2.93 2.70
CA MET A 445 17.72 2.65 1.75
C MET A 445 18.63 1.56 2.35
N LEU A 446 18.82 0.48 1.59
CA LEU A 446 19.59 -0.69 1.97
C LEU A 446 20.65 -0.97 0.91
N ARG A 447 21.78 -1.52 1.31
CA ARG A 447 22.81 -2.06 0.43
C ARG A 447 23.14 -3.50 0.79
N PRO A 448 22.28 -4.48 0.41
CA PRO A 448 22.57 -5.89 0.60
C PRO A 448 23.90 -6.29 -0.06
N ILE A 449 24.54 -7.33 0.47
CA ILE A 449 25.83 -7.81 -0.06
C ILE A 449 25.67 -8.18 -1.54
N TYR A 450 26.60 -7.72 -2.38
CA TYR A 450 26.61 -7.93 -3.84
C TYR A 450 25.43 -7.29 -4.59
N SER A 451 24.68 -6.36 -3.96
CA SER A 451 23.59 -5.62 -4.59
C SER A 451 23.95 -4.14 -4.79
N VAL A 452 23.31 -3.51 -5.77
CA VAL A 452 23.22 -2.04 -5.82
C VAL A 452 22.33 -1.54 -4.67
N PRO A 453 22.52 -0.30 -4.20
CA PRO A 453 21.62 0.30 -3.22
C PRO A 453 20.18 0.24 -3.71
N ILE A 454 19.28 -0.19 -2.83
CA ILE A 454 17.85 -0.31 -3.09
C ILE A 454 17.07 0.42 -1.99
N THR A 455 15.96 1.04 -2.36
CA THR A 455 15.02 1.59 -1.39
C THR A 455 13.80 0.67 -1.33
N ILE A 456 13.46 0.18 -0.15
CA ILE A 456 12.23 -0.59 0.08
C ILE A 456 11.30 0.16 1.03
N ARG A 457 10.00 -0.01 0.86
CA ARG A 457 8.99 0.40 1.84
C ARG A 457 8.38 -0.85 2.45
N SER A 458 8.84 -1.22 3.65
CA SER A 458 8.28 -2.37 4.36
C SER A 458 6.83 -2.09 4.76
N LYS A 459 5.96 -3.08 4.55
CA LYS A 459 4.57 -3.10 5.06
C LYS A 459 4.44 -4.06 6.25
N ALA A 460 5.55 -4.65 6.69
CA ALA A 460 5.53 -5.68 7.72
C ALA A 460 5.16 -5.10 9.09
N THR A 461 4.16 -5.70 9.73
CA THR A 461 3.89 -5.47 11.15
C THR A 461 5.04 -6.03 11.97
N LEU A 462 5.65 -5.18 12.80
CA LEU A 462 6.76 -5.58 13.66
C LEU A 462 6.22 -6.11 14.99
N ILE A 463 6.46 -7.40 15.23
CA ILE A 463 6.03 -8.13 16.43
C ILE A 463 7.26 -8.73 17.11
N PHE A 464 7.38 -8.47 18.39
CA PHE A 464 8.52 -8.84 19.19
C PHE A 464 8.06 -9.47 20.50
N THR A 465 8.76 -10.48 20.99
CA THR A 465 8.61 -10.92 22.37
C THR A 465 9.85 -10.52 23.15
N CYS A 466 9.67 -10.23 24.43
CA CYS A 466 10.78 -9.98 25.32
C CYS A 466 10.40 -10.33 26.76
N ASN A 467 11.41 -10.69 27.54
CA ASN A 467 11.27 -10.79 29.00
C ASN A 467 11.33 -9.39 29.63
N LYS A 468 12.27 -8.58 29.15
CA LYS A 468 12.43 -7.18 29.52
C LYS A 468 12.48 -6.34 28.26
N MET A 469 11.78 -5.21 28.28
CA MET A 469 11.78 -4.29 27.15
C MET A 469 13.19 -3.76 26.87
N PRO A 470 13.60 -3.66 25.59
CA PRO A 470 14.90 -3.08 25.25
C PRO A 470 14.92 -1.59 25.60
N GLN A 471 16.11 -1.05 25.88
CA GLN A 471 16.27 0.38 26.12
C GLN A 471 16.56 1.09 24.81
N PHE A 472 15.71 2.07 24.46
CA PHE A 472 15.94 2.92 23.29
C PHE A 472 16.75 4.16 23.69
N LYS A 473 17.81 4.46 22.93
CA LYS A 473 18.61 5.70 23.08
C LYS A 473 17.75 6.96 22.92
N ASP A 474 16.78 6.89 22.01
CA ASP A 474 15.89 7.99 21.72
C ASP A 474 14.75 8.06 22.73
N LYS A 475 14.96 8.87 23.77
CA LYS A 475 13.95 9.21 24.78
C LYS A 475 12.97 10.27 24.30
N SER A 476 13.10 10.76 23.05
CA SER A 476 12.07 11.61 22.45
C SER A 476 10.83 10.75 22.18
N GLY A 477 9.63 11.30 22.37
CA GLY A 477 8.37 10.55 22.31
C GLY A 477 8.01 10.02 20.92
N GLY A 478 8.89 10.17 19.92
CA GLY A 478 8.70 9.71 18.56
C GLY A 478 8.57 8.20 18.45
N ILE A 479 9.45 7.43 19.10
CA ILE A 479 9.34 5.97 19.12
C ILE A 479 8.23 5.52 20.07
N GLY A 480 8.09 6.19 21.23
CA GLY A 480 7.21 5.72 22.29
C GLY A 480 5.73 5.69 21.92
N ARG A 481 5.24 6.67 21.15
CA ARG A 481 3.86 6.66 20.64
C ARG A 481 3.55 5.52 19.66
N ARG A 482 4.57 4.82 19.18
CA ARG A 482 4.46 3.68 18.23
C ARG A 482 4.56 2.34 18.94
N LEU A 483 5.11 2.29 20.14
CA LEU A 483 5.20 1.06 20.92
C LEU A 483 3.82 0.67 21.44
N VAL A 484 3.53 -0.62 21.39
CA VAL A 484 2.33 -1.25 21.97
C VAL A 484 2.85 -2.40 22.83
N VAL A 485 2.91 -2.19 24.15
CA VAL A 485 3.42 -3.19 25.10
C VAL A 485 2.25 -4.03 25.59
N ILE A 486 2.18 -5.28 25.13
CA ILE A 486 1.15 -6.25 25.50
C ILE A 486 1.69 -7.16 26.62
N PRO A 487 1.12 -7.13 27.82
CA PRO A 487 1.51 -8.05 28.89
C PRO A 487 0.93 -9.44 28.64
N CYS A 488 1.75 -10.48 28.81
CA CYS A 488 1.32 -11.88 28.71
C CYS A 488 1.21 -12.49 30.10
N ASP A 489 0.08 -12.19 30.75
CA ASP A 489 -0.20 -12.57 32.14
C ASP A 489 -0.86 -13.95 32.28
N ALA A 490 -1.24 -14.57 31.16
CA ALA A 490 -1.88 -15.87 31.14
C ALA A 490 -0.96 -16.96 31.69
N GLU A 491 -1.55 -17.99 32.29
CA GLU A 491 -0.82 -19.13 32.83
C GLU A 491 -1.49 -20.41 32.36
N VAL A 492 -0.78 -21.20 31.56
CA VAL A 492 -1.29 -22.47 31.04
C VAL A 492 -1.36 -23.48 32.19
N LYS A 493 -2.60 -23.80 32.61
CA LYS A 493 -2.87 -24.79 33.67
C LYS A 493 -3.04 -26.21 33.14
N VAL A 494 -3.61 -26.34 31.95
CA VAL A 494 -3.86 -27.60 31.26
C VAL A 494 -3.28 -27.46 29.86
N ILE A 495 -2.43 -28.41 29.49
CA ILE A 495 -1.78 -28.45 28.17
C ILE A 495 -2.68 -29.25 27.24
N ASP A 496 -3.10 -28.63 26.15
CA ASP A 496 -3.69 -29.33 25.00
C ASP A 496 -2.59 -29.52 23.95
N GLU A 497 -2.12 -30.75 23.80
CA GLU A 497 -1.02 -31.09 22.89
C GLU A 497 -1.35 -30.81 21.41
N ASN A 498 -2.64 -30.74 21.05
CA ASN A 498 -3.08 -30.49 19.68
C ASN A 498 -3.50 -29.03 19.44
N LEU A 499 -3.28 -28.13 20.40
CA LEU A 499 -3.72 -26.74 20.31
C LEU A 499 -3.10 -26.02 19.10
N ASP A 500 -1.81 -26.24 18.84
CA ASP A 500 -1.12 -25.62 17.69
C ASP A 500 -1.75 -26.08 16.35
N GLU A 501 -2.17 -27.34 16.24
CA GLU A 501 -2.85 -27.87 15.04
C GLU A 501 -4.25 -27.27 14.87
N LYS A 502 -5.02 -27.19 15.97
CA LYS A 502 -6.35 -26.59 16.00
C LYS A 502 -6.31 -25.13 15.54
N LEU A 503 -5.38 -24.35 16.09
CA LEU A 503 -5.20 -22.92 15.79
C LEU A 503 -4.57 -22.66 14.41
N SER A 504 -4.00 -23.70 13.77
CA SER A 504 -3.42 -23.62 12.42
C SER A 504 -4.31 -24.23 11.34
N SER A 505 -5.51 -24.69 11.70
CA SER A 505 -6.49 -25.26 10.77
C SER A 505 -7.02 -24.22 9.79
N ASP A 506 -7.57 -24.66 8.66
CA ASP A 506 -8.12 -23.73 7.66
C ASP A 506 -9.36 -22.98 8.18
N THR A 507 -10.14 -23.57 9.08
CA THR A 507 -11.25 -22.88 9.79
C THR A 507 -10.71 -21.79 10.72
N ALA A 508 -9.68 -22.09 11.51
CA ALA A 508 -9.02 -21.13 12.38
C ALA A 508 -8.45 -19.95 11.59
N LYS A 509 -7.74 -20.20 10.48
CA LYS A 509 -7.20 -19.14 9.61
C LYS A 509 -8.31 -18.26 9.02
N SER A 510 -9.40 -18.86 8.55
CA SER A 510 -10.55 -18.11 8.00
C SER A 510 -11.20 -17.23 9.07
N TYR A 511 -11.30 -17.73 10.31
CA TYR A 511 -11.81 -16.95 11.42
C TYR A 511 -10.85 -15.83 11.86
N ILE A 512 -9.53 -16.07 11.88
CA ILE A 512 -8.52 -15.03 12.10
C ILE A 512 -8.61 -13.94 11.03
N LEU A 513 -8.82 -14.31 9.75
CA LEU A 513 -9.05 -13.36 8.67
C LEU A 513 -10.28 -12.48 8.96
N LYS A 514 -11.40 -13.09 9.37
CA LYS A 514 -12.60 -12.33 9.76
C LYS A 514 -12.33 -11.34 10.89
N LEU A 515 -11.69 -11.79 11.97
CA LEU A 515 -11.28 -10.92 13.09
C LEU A 515 -10.35 -9.79 12.62
N ALA A 516 -9.42 -10.09 11.71
CA ALA A 516 -8.53 -9.09 11.12
C ALA A 516 -9.30 -8.03 10.34
N LEU A 517 -10.25 -8.42 9.49
CA LEU A 517 -11.07 -7.48 8.71
C LEU A 517 -11.93 -6.60 9.62
N GLU A 518 -12.50 -7.15 10.70
CA GLU A 518 -13.19 -6.39 11.74
C GLU A 518 -12.25 -5.42 12.46
N GLY A 519 -11.03 -5.86 12.77
CA GLY A 519 -9.96 -5.04 13.31
C GLY A 519 -9.63 -3.83 12.43
N ILE A 520 -9.49 -4.03 11.11
CA ILE A 520 -9.27 -2.94 10.15
C ILE A 520 -10.43 -1.94 10.19
N LYS A 521 -11.68 -2.44 10.18
CA LYS A 521 -12.87 -1.59 10.26
C LYS A 521 -12.87 -0.73 11.53
N ARG A 522 -12.48 -1.28 12.68
CA ARG A 522 -12.33 -0.53 13.94
C ARG A 522 -11.25 0.54 13.85
N ILE A 523 -10.05 0.20 13.37
CA ILE A 523 -8.94 1.13 13.19
C ILE A 523 -9.33 2.31 12.29
N ARG A 524 -9.99 2.02 11.16
CA ARG A 524 -10.47 3.03 10.21
C ARG A 524 -11.51 3.94 10.84
N LYS A 525 -12.49 3.36 11.55
CA LYS A 525 -13.54 4.11 12.26
C LYS A 525 -12.96 5.03 13.35
N ASN A 526 -11.87 4.63 13.98
CA ASN A 526 -11.16 5.41 15.00
C ASN A 526 -10.12 6.40 14.41
N GLY A 527 -10.22 6.72 13.11
CA GLY A 527 -9.36 7.71 12.46
C GLY A 527 -7.91 7.23 12.28
N ASN A 528 -7.72 5.96 11.92
CA ASN A 528 -6.42 5.29 11.79
C ASN A 528 -5.65 5.23 13.11
N LYS A 529 -6.32 4.80 14.17
CA LYS A 529 -5.72 4.58 15.49
C LYS A 529 -6.22 3.26 16.06
N LEU A 530 -5.33 2.55 16.76
CA LEU A 530 -5.76 1.43 17.59
C LEU A 530 -6.74 1.93 18.66
N SER A 531 -7.64 1.05 19.09
CA SER A 531 -8.49 1.26 20.24
C SER A 531 -7.65 1.47 21.51
N ASN A 532 -8.17 2.29 22.42
CA ASN A 532 -7.52 2.50 23.71
C ASN A 532 -7.63 1.22 24.56
N SER A 533 -6.54 0.88 25.25
CA SER A 533 -6.49 -0.15 26.27
C SER A 533 -5.73 0.39 27.46
N ASP A 534 -6.42 0.53 28.59
CA ASP A 534 -5.83 1.01 29.84
C ASP A 534 -4.68 0.09 30.26
N THR A 535 -4.82 -1.23 30.02
CA THR A 535 -3.79 -2.24 30.27
C THR A 535 -2.49 -1.92 29.50
N ILE A 536 -2.60 -1.70 28.19
CA ILE A 536 -1.43 -1.43 27.34
C ILE A 536 -0.84 -0.05 27.66
N GLU A 537 -1.69 0.95 27.89
CA GLU A 537 -1.26 2.31 28.22
C GLU A 537 -0.45 2.32 29.52
N GLN A 538 -0.94 1.66 30.58
CA GLN A 538 -0.23 1.52 31.84
C GLN A 538 1.12 0.80 31.66
N GLN A 539 1.15 -0.33 30.95
CA GLN A 539 2.40 -1.05 30.69
C GLN A 539 3.42 -0.23 29.90
N THR A 540 2.93 0.58 28.96
CA THR A 540 3.77 1.47 28.15
C THR A 540 4.31 2.62 29.00
N ILE A 541 3.49 3.22 29.86
CA ILE A 541 3.89 4.27 30.81
C ILE A 541 4.92 3.75 31.80
N GLU A 542 4.67 2.60 32.44
CA GLU A 542 5.59 1.95 33.37
C GLU A 542 6.96 1.72 32.74
N TYR A 543 6.99 1.25 31.50
CA TYR A 543 8.23 1.10 30.74
C TYR A 543 8.99 2.43 30.57
N PHE A 544 8.30 3.51 30.22
CA PHE A 544 8.94 4.81 30.05
C PHE A 544 9.48 5.38 31.37
N ILE A 545 8.73 5.20 32.46
CA ILE A 545 9.17 5.58 33.81
C ILE A 545 10.46 4.82 34.17
N GLN A 546 10.47 3.49 34.00
CA GLN A 546 11.64 2.66 34.32
C GLN A 546 12.87 2.94 33.46
N SER A 547 12.69 3.44 32.23
CA SER A 547 13.79 3.69 31.27
C SER A 547 14.31 5.13 31.26
N ASP A 548 13.61 6.08 31.89
CA ASP A 548 14.02 7.47 31.99
C ASP A 548 14.05 7.99 33.42
N SER A 549 15.25 8.07 34.00
CA SER A 549 15.46 8.59 35.36
C SER A 549 14.88 9.98 35.59
N ALA A 550 14.81 10.84 34.57
CA ALA A 550 14.18 12.16 34.71
C ALA A 550 12.65 12.06 34.79
N LEU A 551 12.05 11.14 34.02
CA LEU A 551 10.61 10.88 34.07
C LEU A 551 10.23 10.16 35.37
N SER A 552 11.05 9.22 35.83
CA SER A 552 10.90 8.55 37.12
C SER A 552 10.94 9.53 38.29
N PHE A 553 11.93 10.43 38.29
CA PHE A 553 12.00 11.55 39.23
C PHE A 553 10.74 12.42 39.18
N LEU A 554 10.30 12.81 37.98
CA LEU A 554 9.09 13.61 37.81
C LEU A 554 7.85 12.90 38.36
N TYR A 555 7.71 11.60 38.11
CA TYR A 555 6.58 10.83 38.58
C TYR A 555 6.49 10.82 40.12
N GLN A 556 7.63 10.71 40.79
CA GLN A 556 7.69 10.66 42.26
C GLN A 556 7.63 12.03 42.93
N TYR A 557 8.23 13.06 42.33
CA TYR A 557 8.39 14.38 42.95
C TYR A 557 7.60 15.50 42.27
N SER A 558 6.68 15.20 41.35
CA SER A 558 5.96 16.22 40.56
C SER A 558 5.32 17.32 41.41
N ASP A 559 4.73 16.97 42.55
CA ASP A 559 4.07 17.92 43.46
C ASP A 559 5.03 18.85 44.18
N GLU A 560 6.33 18.52 44.20
CA GLU A 560 7.36 19.31 44.88
C GLU A 560 8.11 20.27 43.96
N ILE A 561 7.86 20.26 42.65
CA ILE A 561 8.70 20.95 41.66
C ILE A 561 8.21 22.38 41.39
N ASP A 562 6.91 22.62 41.44
CA ASP A 562 6.33 23.91 41.06
C ASP A 562 6.83 25.05 41.97
N GLY A 563 7.44 26.06 41.36
CA GLY A 563 8.00 27.22 42.05
C GLY A 563 9.39 27.00 42.66
N LYS A 564 9.93 25.77 42.68
CA LYS A 564 11.32 25.53 43.13
C LYS A 564 12.33 26.01 42.08
N ARG A 565 13.51 26.44 42.56
CA ARG A 565 14.58 26.91 41.66
C ARG A 565 15.07 25.76 40.80
N THR A 566 15.38 26.03 39.54
CA THR A 566 15.84 24.99 38.61
C THR A 566 17.11 24.28 39.10
N ARG A 567 17.98 25.01 39.81
CA ARG A 567 19.19 24.45 40.45
C ARG A 567 18.85 23.47 41.57
N ASP A 568 17.87 23.81 42.40
CA ASP A 568 17.48 23.00 43.57
C ASP A 568 16.79 21.72 43.10
N VAL A 569 15.91 21.81 42.09
CA VAL A 569 15.27 20.65 41.45
C VAL A 569 16.30 19.74 40.78
N TYR A 570 17.33 20.29 40.13
CA TYR A 570 18.41 19.47 39.58
C TYR A 570 19.24 18.77 40.68
N ALA A 571 19.48 19.43 41.82
CA ALA A 571 20.14 18.80 42.96
C ALA A 571 19.31 17.66 43.56
N MET A 572 17.98 17.86 43.70
CA MET A 572 17.05 16.79 44.08
C MET A 572 17.11 15.61 43.11
N TYR A 573 17.14 15.88 41.80
CA TYR A 573 17.25 14.85 40.78
C TYR A 573 18.57 14.07 40.85
N VAL A 574 19.70 14.74 41.12
CA VAL A 574 21.00 14.08 41.28
C VAL A 574 20.99 13.17 42.50
N ALA A 575 20.50 13.65 43.65
CA ALA A 575 20.36 12.84 44.86
C ALA A 575 19.44 11.63 44.64
N TYR A 576 18.29 11.85 44.00
CA TYR A 576 17.37 10.79 43.60
C TYR A 576 18.06 9.72 42.73
N CYS A 577 18.86 10.15 41.75
CA CYS A 577 19.59 9.21 40.90
C CYS A 577 20.61 8.40 41.71
N GLU A 578 21.29 9.01 42.69
CA GLU A 578 22.22 8.30 43.57
C GLU A 578 21.49 7.26 44.44
N ASP A 579 20.34 7.62 45.02
CA ASP A 579 19.54 6.73 45.86
C ASP A 579 18.96 5.53 45.07
N GLU A 580 18.50 5.76 43.84
CA GLU A 580 17.94 4.72 42.95
C GLU A 580 19.00 3.97 42.12
N GLY A 581 20.29 4.30 42.28
CA GLY A 581 21.38 3.68 41.52
C GLY A 581 21.40 4.02 40.02
N HIS A 582 20.78 5.14 39.63
CA HIS A 582 20.80 5.68 38.28
C HIS A 582 21.96 6.65 38.04
N LYS A 583 22.42 6.74 36.79
CA LYS A 583 23.35 7.81 36.38
C LYS A 583 22.54 9.07 36.02
N PRO A 584 22.78 10.22 36.67
CA PRO A 584 22.06 11.45 36.35
C PRO A 584 22.41 11.96 34.95
N ALA A 585 21.39 12.42 34.23
CA ALA A 585 21.59 13.22 33.02
C ALA A 585 22.21 14.58 33.39
N GLY A 586 23.01 15.15 32.48
CA GLY A 586 23.54 16.52 32.68
C GLY A 586 22.41 17.56 32.76
N ASN A 587 22.62 18.63 33.50
CA ASN A 587 21.61 19.67 33.80
C ASN A 587 20.84 20.18 32.57
N THR A 588 21.54 20.46 31.47
CA THR A 588 20.90 20.90 30.22
C THR A 588 19.93 19.86 29.64
N GLU A 589 20.33 18.58 29.65
CA GLU A 589 19.52 17.48 29.16
C GLU A 589 18.35 17.19 30.11
N PHE A 590 18.58 17.25 31.43
CA PHE A 590 17.51 17.18 32.42
C PHE A 590 16.46 18.27 32.19
N GLY A 591 16.87 19.53 32.04
CA GLY A 591 15.94 20.64 31.75
C GLY A 591 15.18 20.47 30.43
N ARG A 592 15.80 19.89 29.40
CA ARG A 592 15.12 19.55 28.14
C ARG A 592 14.04 18.48 28.35
N ARG A 593 14.31 17.45 29.16
CA ARG A 593 13.34 16.39 29.50
C ARG A 593 12.19 16.94 30.35
N MET A 594 12.48 17.75 31.37
CA MET A 594 11.48 18.46 32.17
C MET A 594 10.50 19.24 31.28
N LYS A 595 11.03 20.03 30.32
CA LYS A 595 10.20 20.80 29.39
C LYS A 595 9.30 19.91 28.53
N LYS A 596 9.78 18.76 28.08
CA LYS A 596 9.01 17.81 27.28
C LYS A 596 7.80 17.26 28.05
N GLU A 597 7.92 17.10 29.36
CA GLU A 597 6.86 16.63 30.25
C GLU A 597 6.04 17.79 30.85
N GLY A 598 6.09 18.99 30.23
CA GLY A 598 5.25 20.13 30.60
C GLY A 598 5.82 21.07 31.68
N TRP A 599 7.11 20.95 32.04
CA TRP A 599 7.74 21.81 33.04
C TRP A 599 8.66 22.87 32.41
N GLU A 600 8.24 24.14 32.45
CA GLU A 600 9.03 25.23 31.88
C GLU A 600 9.82 26.01 32.94
N SER A 601 11.05 26.42 32.59
CA SER A 601 11.82 27.33 33.43
C SER A 601 11.39 28.78 33.18
N LYS A 602 10.87 29.46 34.20
CA LYS A 602 10.52 30.89 34.16
C LYS A 602 11.43 31.69 35.08
N VAL A 603 11.70 32.95 34.70
CA VAL A 603 12.45 33.89 35.54
C VAL A 603 11.46 34.60 36.46
N VAL A 604 11.71 34.56 37.76
CA VAL A 604 10.93 35.26 38.79
C VAL A 604 11.87 36.11 39.65
N LYS A 605 11.37 37.24 40.15
CA LYS A 605 12.13 38.08 41.10
C LYS A 605 11.83 37.63 42.53
N VAL A 606 12.87 37.23 43.26
CA VAL A 606 12.79 36.89 44.68
C VAL A 606 13.75 37.79 45.43
N MET A 607 13.23 38.63 46.33
CA MET A 607 14.02 39.59 47.14
C MET A 607 14.97 40.46 46.29
N GLY A 608 14.51 40.96 45.14
CA GLY A 608 15.28 41.83 44.24
C GLY A 608 16.21 41.10 43.25
N ASN A 609 16.46 39.80 43.43
CA ASN A 609 17.31 39.00 42.55
C ASN A 609 16.48 38.16 41.57
N SER A 610 16.92 38.09 40.31
CA SER A 610 16.30 37.23 39.30
C SER A 610 16.74 35.77 39.49
N VAL A 611 15.79 34.87 39.71
CA VAL A 611 16.03 33.42 39.82
C VAL A 611 15.17 32.66 38.81
N ARG A 612 15.68 31.53 38.32
CA ARG A 612 14.90 30.61 37.47
C ARG A 612 14.23 29.55 38.31
N VAL A 613 12.92 29.37 38.11
CA VAL A 613 12.09 28.36 38.77
C VAL A 613 11.37 27.51 37.74
N TYR A 614 11.02 26.27 38.08
CA TYR A 614 10.13 25.47 37.26
C TYR A 614 8.67 25.84 37.53
N LYS A 615 7.86 25.83 36.47
CA LYS A 615 6.40 26.04 36.50
C LYS A 615 5.76 24.98 35.61
N LYS A 616 4.70 24.32 36.09
CA LYS A 616 3.91 23.39 35.27
C LYS A 616 3.10 24.20 34.27
N VAL A 617 3.16 23.82 33.00
CA VAL A 617 2.28 24.37 31.98
C VAL A 617 0.93 23.69 32.17
N THR A 618 0.00 24.38 32.82
CA THR A 618 -1.42 24.04 32.76
C THR A 618 -1.94 24.55 31.43
N ASP A 619 -2.52 23.68 30.60
CA ASP A 619 -3.30 24.11 29.45
C ASP A 619 -4.50 24.93 29.98
N GLU A 620 -4.33 26.25 30.08
CA GLU A 620 -5.48 27.15 30.07
C GLU A 620 -6.10 27.02 28.70
N VAL A 621 -7.24 26.33 28.63
CA VAL A 621 -8.19 26.41 27.54
C VAL A 621 -8.54 27.89 27.36
N THR A 622 -7.85 28.56 26.45
CA THR A 622 -8.34 29.82 25.88
C THR A 622 -9.58 29.45 25.08
N GLY A 623 -10.74 29.86 25.61
CA GLY A 623 -12.06 29.64 25.02
C GLY A 623 -12.34 30.44 23.76
#